data_AF-B8KJB4-F1
#
_entry.id   AF-B8KJB4-F1
#
_cell.length_a   1.000
_cell.length_b   1.000
_cell.length_c   1.000
_cell.angle_alpha   90.00
_cell.angle_beta   90.00
_cell.angle_gamma   90.00
#
_symmetry.space_group_name_H-M   'P 1'
#
loop_
_entity.id
_entity.type
_entity.pdbx_description
1 polymer ?
#
loop_
_entity_poly.entity_id
_entity_poly.type
_entity_poly.pdbx_seq_one_letter_code
_entity_poly.pdbx_strand_id
1 'polypeptide(L)'
;MCSEEDAISAAGQQQLPNLERVAPSTPRTAFIFLTRALTPRTRKLARRLRSQVNDRASFFVCGYDEQNSVHNDAEFNAHIYNRRDFDRRFSDCHCHYQASGTAWQPIPGRIDLVRIAFSMDHPEYDQVWVCEDDVRFTGDMGDLIAALESEDTDLLTPYLRIPAKNWNHLKTLQRNETVIVSHDSPRAFMPFCRHSRVMALKMLQEYRAGLTGHFEYGWPHVAHQHKLKLQDLNEAWTKNRGQPLYSACHNDSMRGRQSFVFRPAKFFAVWPRQTLFHPVKPASVVLKTRTKPFCMSLFWRVSEQVPRPVKKIVKQLVGL
;
A
#
# COMPACT_ATOMS: atom_id res chain seq x y z
N MET A 1 -50.83 23.02 3.52
CA MET A 1 -49.80 22.79 4.55
C MET A 1 -49.95 21.36 5.06
N CYS A 2 -49.21 20.44 4.46
CA CYS A 2 -48.79 19.14 5.01
C CYS A 2 -47.59 18.73 4.15
N SER A 3 -46.47 18.47 4.82
CA SER A 3 -45.09 18.48 4.32
C SER A 3 -44.65 17.19 3.62
N GLU A 4 -43.80 17.36 2.61
CA GLU A 4 -43.08 16.33 1.84
C GLU A 4 -41.86 15.78 2.60
N GLU A 5 -42.04 14.99 3.67
CA GLU A 5 -40.89 14.48 4.46
C GLU A 5 -40.77 12.94 4.61
N ASP A 6 -41.57 12.12 3.94
CA ASP A 6 -41.57 10.67 4.21
C ASP A 6 -41.07 9.74 3.07
N ALA A 7 -40.27 10.24 2.12
CA ALA A 7 -39.87 9.45 0.94
C ALA A 7 -38.35 9.19 0.75
N ILE A 8 -37.53 9.23 1.80
CA ILE A 8 -36.12 8.80 1.73
C ILE A 8 -35.75 7.95 2.96
N SER A 9 -36.27 6.72 3.02
CA SER A 9 -35.78 5.71 3.97
C SER A 9 -35.99 4.30 3.43
N ALA A 10 -35.22 3.95 2.40
CA ALA A 10 -35.10 2.56 1.92
C ALA A 10 -33.85 2.36 1.06
N ALA A 11 -32.67 2.73 1.58
CA ALA A 11 -31.40 2.24 1.05
C ALA A 11 -30.84 1.23 2.05
N GLY A 12 -30.78 -0.04 1.64
CA GLY A 12 -30.53 -1.20 2.48
C GLY A 12 -29.29 -1.07 3.36
N GLN A 13 -29.49 -0.99 4.67
CA GLN A 13 -28.48 -1.33 5.66
C GLN A 13 -28.27 -2.85 5.61
N GLN A 14 -27.29 -3.31 4.84
CA GLN A 14 -26.67 -4.60 5.16
C GLN A 14 -26.00 -4.44 6.51
N GLN A 15 -26.64 -4.97 7.56
CA GLN A 15 -26.04 -5.09 8.89
C GLN A 15 -24.74 -5.88 8.75
N LEU A 16 -23.61 -5.22 8.99
CA LEU A 16 -22.35 -5.90 9.22
C LEU A 16 -22.50 -6.81 10.46
N PRO A 17 -21.86 -7.98 10.48
CA PRO A 17 -21.90 -8.86 11.64
C PRO A 17 -21.41 -8.10 12.88
N ASN A 18 -22.11 -8.29 14.00
CA ASN A 18 -21.79 -7.72 15.29
C ASN A 18 -20.31 -7.99 15.62
N LEU A 19 -19.48 -6.94 15.66
CA LEU A 19 -18.03 -7.02 15.87
C LEU A 19 -17.67 -7.20 17.37
N GLU A 20 -18.47 -7.95 18.12
CA GLU A 20 -18.10 -8.35 19.47
C GLU A 20 -16.90 -9.29 19.40
N ARG A 21 -15.81 -8.91 20.07
CA ARG A 21 -14.59 -9.72 20.18
C ARG A 21 -14.88 -10.97 20.99
N VAL A 22 -15.35 -12.03 20.33
CA VAL A 22 -15.19 -13.39 20.85
C VAL A 22 -13.71 -13.70 20.78
N ALA A 23 -13.02 -13.84 21.92
CA ALA A 23 -11.60 -14.12 21.96
C ALA A 23 -11.33 -15.46 21.25
N PRO A 24 -10.64 -15.48 20.09
CA PRO A 24 -10.32 -16.74 19.45
C PRO A 24 -9.08 -17.35 20.11
N SER A 25 -8.98 -18.69 20.05
CA SER A 25 -7.69 -19.39 19.95
C SER A 25 -6.75 -18.61 19.03
N THR A 26 -5.49 -18.37 19.43
CA THR A 26 -4.40 -17.72 18.65
C THR A 26 -4.80 -17.10 17.29
N PRO A 27 -4.75 -15.76 17.13
CA PRO A 27 -5.25 -15.05 15.94
C PRO A 27 -4.77 -15.68 14.62
N ARG A 28 -5.70 -15.95 13.72
CA ARG A 28 -5.35 -16.53 12.41
C ARG A 28 -4.74 -15.47 11.52
N THR A 29 -3.55 -15.75 11.00
CA THR A 29 -2.76 -14.77 10.25
C THR A 29 -2.62 -15.19 8.78
N ALA A 30 -2.85 -14.25 7.87
CA ALA A 30 -2.53 -14.38 6.46
C ALA A 30 -1.30 -13.53 6.09
N PHE A 31 -0.55 -13.96 5.07
CA PHE A 31 0.54 -13.20 4.47
C PHE A 31 0.28 -13.03 2.97
N ILE A 32 0.12 -11.78 2.56
CA ILE A 32 -0.09 -11.40 1.16
C ILE A 32 1.23 -10.91 0.56
N PHE A 33 1.71 -11.63 -0.45
CA PHE A 33 2.69 -11.11 -1.40
C PHE A 33 1.97 -10.32 -2.49
N LEU A 34 2.11 -9.00 -2.46
CA LEU A 34 1.40 -8.07 -3.33
C LEU A 34 2.24 -7.76 -4.57
N THR A 35 1.76 -8.15 -5.73
CA THR A 35 2.48 -7.96 -7.00
C THR A 35 1.53 -7.58 -8.13
N ARG A 36 2.07 -6.86 -9.13
CA ARG A 36 1.34 -6.59 -10.39
C ARG A 36 1.40 -7.77 -11.36
N ALA A 37 2.42 -8.61 -11.26
CA ALA A 37 2.65 -9.71 -12.20
C ALA A 37 3.46 -10.86 -11.58
N LEU A 38 3.15 -12.11 -11.96
CA LEU A 38 3.92 -13.31 -11.61
C LEU A 38 4.99 -13.66 -12.66
N THR A 39 5.90 -12.72 -12.89
CA THR A 39 7.14 -12.94 -13.64
C THR A 39 8.01 -14.04 -13.01
N PRO A 40 8.97 -14.64 -13.72
CA PRO A 40 9.91 -15.60 -13.13
C PRO A 40 10.63 -15.07 -11.88
N ARG A 41 10.95 -13.77 -11.86
CA ARG A 41 11.58 -13.11 -10.70
C ARG A 41 10.63 -13.06 -9.50
N THR A 42 9.40 -12.57 -9.70
CA THR A 42 8.41 -12.45 -8.62
C THR A 42 7.93 -13.82 -8.12
N ARG A 43 7.86 -14.84 -8.98
CA ARG A 43 7.65 -16.24 -8.56
C ARG A 43 8.76 -16.76 -7.65
N LYS A 44 10.04 -16.54 -8.02
CA LYS A 44 11.17 -16.94 -7.16
C LYS A 44 11.10 -16.27 -5.79
N LEU A 45 10.70 -15.00 -5.75
CA LEU A 45 10.49 -14.26 -4.50
C LEU A 45 9.32 -14.81 -3.69
N ALA A 46 8.18 -15.08 -4.34
CA ALA A 46 7.00 -15.66 -3.71
C ALA A 46 7.30 -17.03 -3.10
N ARG A 47 7.99 -17.93 -3.83
CA ARG A 47 8.42 -19.24 -3.30
C ARG A 47 9.28 -19.12 -2.05
N ARG A 48 10.27 -18.21 -2.09
CA ARG A 48 11.13 -17.95 -0.93
C ARG A 48 10.30 -17.43 0.25
N LEU A 49 9.44 -16.44 0.05
CA LEU A 49 8.63 -15.90 1.14
C LEU A 49 7.68 -16.97 1.69
N ARG A 50 7.01 -17.73 0.82
CA ARG A 50 6.15 -18.85 1.22
C ARG A 50 6.91 -19.83 2.10
N SER A 51 8.10 -20.30 1.69
CA SER A 51 8.88 -21.25 2.49
C SER A 51 9.32 -20.69 3.85
N GLN A 52 9.44 -19.36 3.99
CA GLN A 52 9.81 -18.72 5.25
C GLN A 52 8.61 -18.52 6.19
N VAL A 53 7.39 -18.35 5.66
CA VAL A 53 6.22 -18.00 6.48
C VAL A 53 5.21 -19.14 6.69
N ASN A 54 5.35 -20.26 5.97
CA ASN A 54 4.32 -21.31 5.87
C ASN A 54 3.88 -21.91 7.23
N ASP A 55 4.77 -21.93 8.22
CA ASP A 55 4.47 -22.50 9.54
C ASP A 55 3.78 -21.49 10.49
N ARG A 56 3.62 -20.23 10.04
CA ARG A 56 3.13 -19.11 10.86
C ARG A 56 1.94 -18.38 10.26
N ALA A 57 1.83 -18.37 8.93
CA ALA A 57 0.75 -17.68 8.23
C ALA A 57 0.38 -18.40 6.94
N SER A 58 -0.91 -18.36 6.61
CA SER A 58 -1.38 -18.79 5.28
C SER A 58 -0.86 -17.82 4.22
N PHE A 59 -0.16 -18.35 3.22
CA PHE A 59 0.47 -17.55 2.18
C PHE A 59 -0.43 -17.39 0.94
N PHE A 60 -0.55 -16.14 0.48
CA PHE A 60 -1.31 -15.77 -0.71
C PHE A 60 -0.50 -14.83 -1.60
N VAL A 61 -0.70 -14.93 -2.91
CA VAL A 61 -0.30 -13.88 -3.85
C VAL A 61 -1.53 -13.06 -4.19
N CYS A 62 -1.48 -11.75 -3.99
CA CYS A 62 -2.57 -10.87 -4.41
C CYS A 62 -2.08 -9.80 -5.37
N GLY A 63 -2.99 -9.27 -6.18
CA GLY A 63 -2.67 -8.25 -7.15
C GLY A 63 -3.90 -7.62 -7.78
N TYR A 64 -3.62 -6.60 -8.58
CA TYR A 64 -4.61 -6.00 -9.47
C TYR A 64 -4.12 -6.15 -10.91
N ASP A 65 -4.96 -6.72 -11.78
CA ASP A 65 -4.67 -6.90 -13.19
C ASP A 65 -5.93 -6.84 -14.06
N GLU A 66 -6.04 -5.80 -14.89
CA GLU A 66 -7.14 -5.67 -15.88
C GLU A 66 -7.12 -6.77 -16.93
N GLN A 67 -5.93 -7.16 -17.34
CA GLN A 67 -5.75 -8.05 -18.49
C GLN A 67 -5.94 -9.52 -18.07
N ASN A 68 -6.13 -9.76 -16.78
CA ASN A 68 -6.16 -11.10 -16.18
C ASN A 68 -4.97 -11.96 -16.62
N SER A 69 -3.83 -11.30 -16.90
CA SER A 69 -2.57 -11.88 -17.36
C SER A 69 -1.90 -12.69 -16.25
N VAL A 70 -2.24 -12.41 -15.00
CA VAL A 70 -1.97 -13.26 -13.86
C VAL A 70 -3.20 -14.13 -13.62
N HIS A 71 -3.23 -15.33 -14.20
CA HIS A 71 -4.23 -16.32 -13.83
C HIS A 71 -4.14 -16.64 -12.33
N ASN A 72 -5.27 -17.06 -11.75
CA ASN A 72 -5.29 -17.64 -10.40
C ASN A 72 -4.35 -18.85 -10.39
N ASP A 73 -3.13 -18.61 -9.92
CA ASP A 73 -2.10 -19.61 -9.84
C ASP A 73 -2.31 -20.44 -8.57
N ALA A 74 -2.73 -21.69 -8.77
CA ALA A 74 -2.97 -22.64 -7.70
C ALA A 74 -1.71 -22.91 -6.87
N GLU A 75 -0.50 -22.68 -7.42
CA GLU A 75 0.74 -22.77 -6.65
C GLU A 75 0.71 -21.83 -5.45
N PHE A 76 0.12 -20.63 -5.58
CA PHE A 76 0.25 -19.57 -4.58
C PHE A 76 -1.08 -19.12 -3.96
N ASN A 77 -2.17 -19.86 -4.16
CA ASN A 77 -3.52 -19.41 -3.80
C ASN A 77 -3.74 -17.97 -4.29
N ALA A 78 -3.48 -17.71 -5.58
CA ALA A 78 -3.45 -16.33 -6.05
C ALA A 78 -4.87 -15.70 -6.10
N HIS A 79 -5.02 -14.49 -5.57
CA HIS A 79 -6.23 -13.65 -5.64
C HIS A 79 -5.93 -12.40 -6.44
N ILE A 80 -6.24 -12.44 -7.73
CA ILE A 80 -6.01 -11.32 -8.65
C ILE A 80 -7.35 -10.64 -8.93
N TYR A 81 -7.44 -9.37 -8.55
CA TYR A 81 -8.64 -8.57 -8.75
C TYR A 81 -8.52 -7.77 -10.05
N ASN A 82 -9.67 -7.51 -10.68
CA ASN A 82 -9.78 -6.65 -11.86
C ASN A 82 -10.85 -5.57 -11.63
N ARG A 83 -11.12 -4.76 -12.66
CA ARG A 83 -12.08 -3.66 -12.61
C ARG A 83 -13.47 -4.13 -12.16
N ARG A 84 -13.95 -5.22 -12.76
CA ARG A 84 -15.27 -5.77 -12.50
C ARG A 84 -15.40 -6.25 -11.05
N ASP A 85 -14.34 -6.84 -10.50
CA ASP A 85 -14.31 -7.22 -9.09
C ASP A 85 -14.42 -6.03 -8.15
N PHE A 86 -13.75 -4.93 -8.47
CA PHE A 86 -13.80 -3.71 -7.68
C PHE A 86 -15.13 -2.96 -7.85
N ASP A 87 -15.67 -2.87 -9.07
CA ASP A 87 -17.00 -2.27 -9.29
C ASP A 87 -18.09 -3.01 -8.53
N ARG A 88 -18.03 -4.35 -8.51
CA ARG A 88 -18.96 -5.16 -7.73
C ARG A 88 -18.86 -4.91 -6.23
N ARG A 89 -17.66 -4.70 -5.69
CA ARG A 89 -17.43 -4.60 -4.23
C ARG A 89 -17.48 -3.18 -3.68
N PHE A 90 -17.14 -2.19 -4.50
CA PHE A 90 -16.85 -0.82 -4.10
C PHE A 90 -17.60 0.22 -4.96
N SER A 91 -18.68 -0.18 -5.65
CA SER A 91 -19.53 0.75 -6.42
C SER A 91 -20.20 1.80 -5.53
N ASP A 92 -20.46 1.47 -4.27
CA ASP A 92 -21.02 2.33 -3.24
C ASP A 92 -19.96 3.13 -2.45
N CYS A 93 -18.68 2.99 -2.81
CA CYS A 93 -17.57 3.60 -2.08
C CYS A 93 -17.05 4.86 -2.78
N HIS A 94 -16.66 5.87 -1.99
CA HIS A 94 -15.99 7.09 -2.46
C HIS A 94 -14.46 6.91 -2.62
N CYS A 95 -13.99 5.67 -2.60
CA CYS A 95 -12.57 5.33 -2.80
C CYS A 95 -12.06 5.69 -4.21
N HIS A 96 -12.95 6.02 -5.15
CA HIS A 96 -12.62 6.46 -6.51
C HIS A 96 -12.00 7.86 -6.47
N TYR A 97 -10.66 7.92 -6.43
CA TYR A 97 -9.98 9.20 -6.63
C TYR A 97 -10.03 9.57 -8.12
N GLN A 98 -10.90 10.51 -8.47
CA GLN A 98 -10.97 11.11 -9.80
C GLN A 98 -9.84 12.13 -9.96
N ALA A 99 -8.63 11.69 -10.32
CA ALA A 99 -7.56 12.62 -10.64
C ALA A 99 -7.84 13.47 -11.90
N SER A 100 -8.84 13.10 -12.72
CA SER A 100 -9.00 13.71 -14.06
C SER A 100 -10.43 13.71 -14.65
N GLY A 101 -11.49 13.54 -13.85
CA GLY A 101 -12.87 13.73 -14.35
C GLY A 101 -13.38 12.75 -15.43
N THR A 102 -12.59 11.75 -15.84
CA THR A 102 -13.03 10.70 -16.78
C THR A 102 -12.40 9.37 -16.41
N ALA A 103 -13.24 8.33 -16.34
CA ALA A 103 -12.94 6.91 -16.19
C ALA A 103 -12.04 6.52 -15.00
N TRP A 104 -12.44 5.48 -14.28
CA TRP A 104 -11.60 4.84 -13.28
C TRP A 104 -10.23 4.49 -13.89
N GLN A 105 -9.17 4.97 -13.25
CA GLN A 105 -7.81 4.58 -13.56
C GLN A 105 -7.26 3.92 -12.29
N PRO A 106 -6.61 2.74 -12.38
CA PRO A 106 -5.76 2.26 -11.32
C PRO A 106 -4.53 3.16 -11.28
N ILE A 107 -4.71 4.36 -10.72
CA ILE A 107 -3.61 5.26 -10.41
C ILE A 107 -2.72 4.50 -9.43
N PRO A 108 -1.39 4.52 -9.59
CA PRO A 108 -0.49 3.89 -8.62
C PRO A 108 -0.77 4.47 -7.23
N GLY A 109 -1.50 3.74 -6.37
CA GLY A 109 -1.96 4.27 -5.08
C GLY A 109 -3.29 3.73 -4.51
N ARG A 110 -3.98 2.81 -5.18
CA ARG A 110 -5.19 2.14 -4.64
C ARG A 110 -5.01 0.65 -4.36
N ILE A 111 -3.77 0.27 -4.10
CA ILE A 111 -3.42 -1.11 -3.74
C ILE A 111 -4.04 -1.55 -2.41
N ASP A 112 -4.55 -0.62 -1.62
CA ASP A 112 -5.29 -0.91 -0.40
C ASP A 112 -6.64 -1.59 -0.67
N LEU A 113 -7.27 -1.34 -1.82
CA LEU A 113 -8.51 -2.04 -2.21
C LEU A 113 -8.31 -3.54 -2.35
N VAL A 114 -7.13 -3.98 -2.80
CA VAL A 114 -6.75 -5.42 -2.82
C VAL A 114 -6.77 -6.01 -1.42
N ARG A 115 -6.28 -5.25 -0.43
CA ARG A 115 -6.20 -5.67 0.98
C ARG A 115 -7.57 -5.72 1.64
N ILE A 116 -8.41 -4.73 1.35
CA ILE A 116 -9.81 -4.68 1.81
C ILE A 116 -10.59 -5.84 1.19
N ALA A 117 -10.50 -6.03 -0.12
CA ALA A 117 -11.17 -7.13 -0.82
C ALA A 117 -10.74 -8.50 -0.27
N PHE A 118 -9.44 -8.71 -0.04
CA PHE A 118 -8.94 -9.93 0.58
C PHE A 118 -9.54 -10.14 1.98
N SER A 119 -9.61 -9.10 2.81
CA SER A 119 -10.17 -9.19 4.17
C SER A 119 -11.68 -9.44 4.20
N MET A 120 -12.39 -9.07 3.12
CA MET A 120 -13.81 -9.40 2.93
C MET A 120 -13.99 -10.86 2.50
N ASP A 121 -13.15 -11.32 1.57
CA ASP A 121 -13.22 -12.65 0.99
C ASP A 121 -12.71 -13.74 1.96
N HIS A 122 -11.90 -13.36 2.96
CA HIS A 122 -11.33 -14.26 3.97
C HIS A 122 -11.63 -13.82 5.42
N PRO A 123 -12.89 -13.95 5.89
CA PRO A 123 -13.28 -13.57 7.24
C PRO A 123 -12.63 -14.41 8.34
N GLU A 124 -12.01 -15.55 8.00
CA GLU A 124 -11.32 -16.45 8.92
C GLU A 124 -9.97 -15.94 9.42
N TYR A 125 -9.40 -14.88 8.83
CA TYR A 125 -8.16 -14.27 9.30
C TYR A 125 -8.42 -13.00 10.10
N ASP A 126 -7.79 -12.90 11.26
CA ASP A 126 -7.86 -11.73 12.13
C ASP A 126 -6.84 -10.67 11.74
N GLN A 127 -5.71 -11.11 11.19
CA GLN A 127 -4.54 -10.29 10.89
C GLN A 127 -3.99 -10.62 9.50
N VAL A 128 -3.61 -9.59 8.76
CA VAL A 128 -3.10 -9.72 7.39
C VAL A 128 -1.79 -8.94 7.27
N TRP A 129 -0.70 -9.66 7.03
CA TRP A 129 0.55 -9.07 6.57
C TRP A 129 0.48 -8.80 5.08
N VAL A 130 1.01 -7.65 4.65
CA VAL A 130 1.13 -7.29 3.25
C VAL A 130 2.56 -6.91 2.94
N CYS A 131 3.11 -7.47 1.87
CA CYS A 131 4.47 -7.24 1.40
C CYS A 131 4.48 -7.00 -0.11
N GLU A 132 4.86 -5.80 -0.55
CA GLU A 132 5.05 -5.48 -1.97
C GLU A 132 6.23 -6.23 -2.61
N ASP A 133 6.17 -6.41 -3.93
CA ASP A 133 7.11 -7.20 -4.74
C ASP A 133 8.56 -6.68 -4.76
N ASP A 134 8.79 -5.47 -4.28
CA ASP A 134 10.07 -4.79 -4.19
C ASP A 134 10.52 -4.50 -2.75
N VAL A 135 9.79 -5.01 -1.75
CA VAL A 135 10.28 -5.08 -0.37
C VAL A 135 11.26 -6.23 -0.23
N ARG A 136 12.39 -6.00 0.43
CA ARG A 136 13.33 -7.07 0.79
C ARG A 136 13.65 -7.00 2.27
N PHE A 137 13.58 -8.15 2.93
CA PHE A 137 14.14 -8.34 4.26
C PHE A 137 15.44 -9.13 4.14
N THR A 138 16.49 -8.68 4.83
CA THR A 138 17.79 -9.37 4.85
C THR A 138 17.88 -10.48 5.91
N GLY A 139 16.83 -10.69 6.70
CA GLY A 139 16.67 -11.85 7.58
C GLY A 139 15.67 -12.86 7.05
N ASP A 140 15.12 -13.66 7.96
CA ASP A 140 14.02 -14.59 7.69
C ASP A 140 12.65 -13.93 7.93
N MET A 141 11.74 -14.01 6.96
CA MET A 141 10.43 -13.36 7.07
C MET A 141 9.54 -14.01 8.15
N GLY A 142 9.67 -15.33 8.36
CA GLY A 142 8.96 -16.04 9.43
C GLY A 142 9.41 -15.57 10.81
N ASP A 143 10.72 -15.42 11.01
CA ASP A 143 11.29 -14.87 12.26
C ASP A 143 10.84 -13.43 12.52
N LEU A 144 10.64 -12.65 11.45
CA LEU A 144 10.13 -11.29 11.54
C LEU A 144 8.69 -11.31 12.07
N ILE A 145 7.82 -12.09 11.43
CA ILE A 145 6.41 -12.22 11.79
C ILE A 145 6.27 -12.75 13.21
N ALA A 146 7.02 -13.81 13.56
CA ALA A 146 6.98 -14.41 14.89
C ALA A 146 7.37 -13.41 15.99
N ALA A 147 8.36 -12.54 15.74
CA ALA A 147 8.76 -11.53 16.73
C ALA A 147 7.69 -10.46 16.98
N LEU A 148 6.70 -10.34 16.10
CA LEU A 148 5.66 -9.31 16.15
C LEU A 148 4.25 -9.92 16.33
N GLU A 149 4.17 -11.24 16.54
CA GLU A 149 2.90 -11.96 16.63
C GLU A 149 2.08 -11.57 17.88
N SER A 150 2.77 -11.19 18.96
CA SER A 150 2.16 -10.77 20.23
C SER A 150 1.74 -9.30 20.28
N GLU A 151 2.12 -8.50 19.28
CA GLU A 151 1.76 -7.08 19.26
C GLU A 151 0.25 -6.95 18.94
N ASP A 152 -0.57 -6.56 19.91
CA ASP A 152 -2.01 -6.34 19.74
C ASP A 152 -2.28 -4.98 19.09
N THR A 153 -2.20 -4.94 17.76
CA THR A 153 -2.41 -3.72 16.96
C THR A 153 -3.34 -3.96 15.78
N ASP A 154 -4.10 -2.92 15.44
CA ASP A 154 -4.97 -2.87 14.28
C ASP A 154 -4.23 -2.42 13.02
N LEU A 155 -3.17 -1.61 13.18
CA LEU A 155 -2.29 -1.20 12.10
C LEU A 155 -0.84 -1.11 12.59
N LEU A 156 0.00 -2.03 12.10
CA LEU A 156 1.43 -2.07 12.34
C LEU A 156 2.16 -1.73 11.05
N THR A 157 2.79 -0.56 10.99
CA THR A 157 3.32 -0.01 9.73
C THR A 157 4.59 0.83 9.95
N PRO A 158 5.45 0.96 8.94
CA PRO A 158 6.55 1.91 8.94
C PRO A 158 6.08 3.37 8.93
N TYR A 159 6.93 4.24 9.47
CA TYR A 159 6.87 5.70 9.39
C TYR A 159 5.57 6.31 9.92
N LEU A 160 5.05 5.85 11.06
CA LEU A 160 3.95 6.53 11.75
C LEU A 160 4.42 7.87 12.29
N ARG A 161 4.12 8.95 11.56
CA ARG A 161 4.62 10.29 11.85
C ARG A 161 3.62 11.35 11.40
N ILE A 162 3.62 12.48 12.09
CA ILE A 162 2.89 13.65 11.62
C ILE A 162 3.45 14.08 10.25
N PRO A 163 2.60 14.26 9.23
CA PRO A 163 3.04 14.71 7.92
C PRO A 163 3.63 16.13 7.97
N ALA A 164 4.70 16.37 7.22
CA ALA A 164 5.22 17.73 7.05
C ALA A 164 4.20 18.62 6.33
N LYS A 165 4.17 19.93 6.65
CA LYS A 165 3.21 20.90 6.09
C LYS A 165 3.17 20.95 4.55
N ASN A 166 4.26 20.57 3.89
CA ASN A 166 4.41 20.56 2.44
C ASN A 166 4.29 19.15 1.82
N TRP A 167 3.80 18.15 2.56
CA TRP A 167 3.66 16.81 2.02
C TRP A 167 2.53 16.76 0.97
N ASN A 168 2.86 16.32 -0.25
CA ASN A 168 1.98 16.35 -1.41
C ASN A 168 0.62 15.66 -1.21
N HIS A 169 0.52 14.73 -0.27
CA HIS A 169 -0.70 13.96 -0.01
C HIS A 169 -1.65 14.62 1.01
N LEU A 170 -1.26 15.72 1.67
CA LEU A 170 -2.12 16.40 2.65
C LEU A 170 -3.48 16.80 2.07
N LYS A 171 -3.50 17.28 0.82
CA LYS A 171 -4.73 17.72 0.14
C LYS A 171 -5.58 16.57 -0.43
N THR A 172 -5.07 15.33 -0.34
CA THR A 172 -5.76 14.18 -0.93
C THR A 172 -6.84 13.65 0.00
N LEU A 173 -6.66 13.75 1.32
CA LEU A 173 -7.64 13.25 2.29
C LEU A 173 -8.86 14.18 2.31
N GLN A 174 -10.00 13.65 1.91
CA GLN A 174 -11.23 14.40 1.73
C GLN A 174 -12.42 13.58 2.20
N ARG A 175 -13.48 14.26 2.64
CA ARG A 175 -14.81 13.66 2.82
C ARG A 175 -15.82 14.52 2.09
N ASN A 176 -16.61 13.92 1.20
CA ASN A 176 -17.62 14.63 0.40
C ASN A 176 -17.04 15.91 -0.22
N GLU A 177 -15.90 15.76 -0.91
CA GLU A 177 -15.15 16.85 -1.58
C GLU A 177 -14.54 17.92 -0.65
N THR A 178 -14.74 17.80 0.66
CA THR A 178 -14.15 18.69 1.66
C THR A 178 -12.82 18.14 2.14
N VAL A 179 -11.74 18.93 2.00
CA VAL A 179 -10.40 18.55 2.48
C VAL A 179 -10.39 18.43 4.00
N ILE A 180 -9.93 17.27 4.49
CA ILE A 180 -9.71 17.04 5.91
C ILE A 180 -8.28 17.48 6.26
N VAL A 181 -8.16 18.56 7.01
CA VAL A 181 -6.87 18.99 7.57
C VAL A 181 -6.79 18.50 9.01
N SER A 182 -6.14 17.35 9.21
CA SER A 182 -5.86 16.81 10.54
C SER A 182 -4.39 16.97 10.88
N HIS A 183 -4.06 17.93 11.73
CA HIS A 183 -2.68 18.17 12.15
C HIS A 183 -2.11 17.07 13.05
N ASP A 184 -2.99 16.30 13.70
CA ASP A 184 -2.61 15.24 14.63
C ASP A 184 -2.67 13.84 14.01
N SER A 185 -3.15 13.72 12.76
CA SER A 185 -3.24 12.41 12.11
C SER A 185 -1.88 12.03 11.56
N PRO A 186 -1.32 10.87 11.96
CA PRO A 186 -0.09 10.40 11.34
C PRO A 186 -0.33 10.06 9.87
N ARG A 187 0.76 10.03 9.12
CA ARG A 187 0.89 9.28 7.87
C ARG A 187 1.66 8.01 8.13
N ALA A 188 1.58 7.07 7.20
CA ALA A 188 2.35 5.83 7.18
C ALA A 188 3.15 5.71 5.88
N PHE A 189 3.92 4.63 5.77
CA PHE A 189 4.50 4.16 4.51
C PHE A 189 4.31 2.65 4.41
N MET A 190 3.33 2.20 3.63
CA MET A 190 2.73 0.87 3.73
C MET A 190 3.14 -0.18 2.66
N PRO A 191 4.35 -0.19 2.06
CA PRO A 191 4.78 -1.33 1.23
C PRO A 191 4.95 -2.65 2.00
N PHE A 192 5.23 -2.56 3.31
CA PHE A 192 5.27 -3.70 4.23
C PHE A 192 4.57 -3.33 5.52
N CYS A 193 3.48 -4.00 5.86
CA CYS A 193 2.68 -3.70 7.05
C CYS A 193 1.83 -4.89 7.47
N ARG A 194 1.25 -4.84 8.67
CA ARG A 194 0.17 -5.73 9.12
C ARG A 194 -1.05 -4.89 9.46
N HIS A 195 -2.22 -5.36 9.10
CA HIS A 195 -3.47 -4.78 9.59
C HIS A 195 -4.43 -5.85 10.12
N SER A 196 -5.26 -5.48 11.08
CA SER A 196 -6.37 -6.32 11.50
C SER A 196 -7.48 -6.33 10.46
N ARG A 197 -8.34 -7.35 10.50
CA ARG A 197 -9.58 -7.38 9.72
C ARG A 197 -10.49 -6.21 10.11
N VAL A 198 -10.52 -5.87 11.40
CA VAL A 198 -11.28 -4.72 11.93
C VAL A 198 -10.84 -3.42 11.26
N MET A 199 -9.54 -3.18 11.12
CA MET A 199 -9.01 -2.01 10.42
C MET A 199 -9.47 -1.94 8.96
N ALA A 200 -9.38 -3.06 8.23
CA ALA A 200 -9.79 -3.12 6.82
C ALA A 200 -11.30 -2.84 6.64
N LEU A 201 -12.14 -3.43 7.49
CA LEU A 201 -13.59 -3.20 7.46
C LEU A 201 -13.96 -1.78 7.88
N LYS A 202 -13.21 -1.19 8.82
CA LYS A 202 -13.42 0.20 9.21
C LYS A 202 -13.05 1.15 8.08
N MET A 203 -11.96 0.88 7.36
CA MET A 203 -11.59 1.64 6.16
C MET A 203 -12.69 1.56 5.09
N LEU A 204 -13.25 0.37 4.86
CA LEU A 204 -14.37 0.18 3.94
C LEU A 204 -15.59 1.01 4.35
N GLN A 205 -15.95 1.00 5.64
CA GLN A 205 -17.04 1.81 6.17
C GLN A 205 -16.81 3.30 5.90
N GLU A 206 -15.59 3.79 6.12
CA GLU A 206 -15.25 5.20 5.89
C GLU A 206 -15.27 5.57 4.41
N TYR A 207 -14.82 4.69 3.53
CA TYR A 207 -14.96 4.87 2.09
C TYR A 207 -16.43 4.94 1.65
N ARG A 208 -17.31 4.12 2.22
CA ARG A 208 -18.76 4.23 1.99
C ARG A 208 -19.33 5.55 2.52
N ALA A 209 -18.82 6.02 3.66
CA ALA A 209 -19.23 7.27 4.29
C ALA A 209 -18.61 8.55 3.69
N GLY A 210 -18.09 8.48 2.46
CA GLY A 210 -17.62 9.67 1.74
C GLY A 210 -16.12 9.92 1.81
N LEU A 211 -15.34 9.13 2.55
CA LEU A 211 -13.90 9.34 2.67
C LEU A 211 -13.18 8.98 1.36
N THR A 212 -12.19 9.78 0.99
CA THR A 212 -11.27 9.51 -0.10
C THR A 212 -9.88 10.08 0.20
N GLY A 213 -8.91 9.85 -0.68
CA GLY A 213 -7.53 10.31 -0.54
C GLY A 213 -6.48 9.22 -0.42
N HIS A 214 -5.21 9.59 -0.38
CA HIS A 214 -4.09 8.63 -0.43
C HIS A 214 -4.12 7.68 0.76
N PHE A 215 -4.08 6.36 0.51
CA PHE A 215 -4.29 5.36 1.56
C PHE A 215 -3.25 5.40 2.68
N GLU A 216 -2.00 5.79 2.39
CA GLU A 216 -0.95 6.01 3.41
C GLU A 216 -1.23 7.19 4.35
N TYR A 217 -2.22 8.02 4.04
CA TYR A 217 -2.75 9.03 4.96
C TYR A 217 -4.12 8.62 5.51
N GLY A 218 -4.99 8.04 4.66
CA GLY A 218 -6.33 7.61 5.03
C GLY A 218 -6.36 6.51 6.08
N TRP A 219 -5.54 5.46 5.97
CA TRP A 219 -5.56 4.35 6.93
C TRP A 219 -5.17 4.78 8.35
N PRO A 220 -4.04 5.49 8.56
CA PRO A 220 -3.71 5.97 9.90
C PRO A 220 -4.72 7.01 10.41
N HIS A 221 -5.30 7.84 9.54
CA HIS A 221 -6.37 8.77 9.91
C HIS A 221 -7.60 8.06 10.43
N VAL A 222 -8.09 7.05 9.71
CA VAL A 222 -9.24 6.23 10.13
C VAL A 222 -8.94 5.51 11.44
N ALA A 223 -7.74 4.94 11.56
CA ALA A 223 -7.33 4.27 12.79
C ALA A 223 -7.33 5.24 13.99
N HIS A 224 -6.80 6.45 13.81
CA HIS A 224 -6.80 7.50 14.84
C HIS A 224 -8.22 7.96 15.20
N GLN A 225 -9.05 8.26 14.19
CA GLN A 225 -10.45 8.70 14.38
C GLN A 225 -11.28 7.68 15.17
N HIS A 226 -11.07 6.39 14.91
CA HIS A 226 -11.80 5.29 15.55
C HIS A 226 -11.11 4.70 16.78
N LYS A 227 -10.05 5.36 17.28
CA LYS A 227 -9.26 4.89 18.45
C LYS A 227 -8.77 3.45 18.32
N LEU A 228 -8.47 3.02 17.10
CA LEU A 228 -7.84 1.74 16.81
C LEU A 228 -6.36 1.78 17.25
N LYS A 229 -5.75 0.61 17.44
CA LYS A 229 -4.38 0.52 17.94
C LYS A 229 -3.38 0.64 16.77
N LEU A 230 -2.64 1.74 16.72
CA LEU A 230 -1.53 1.92 15.77
C LEU A 230 -0.17 1.74 16.46
N GLN A 231 0.81 1.20 15.73
CA GLN A 231 2.20 1.12 16.21
C GLN A 231 3.19 1.16 15.05
N ASP A 232 4.33 1.81 15.26
CA ASP A 232 5.40 1.84 14.26
C ASP A 232 6.15 0.50 14.28
N LEU A 233 6.45 -0.03 13.08
CA LEU A 233 7.20 -1.29 12.96
C LEU A 233 8.58 -1.24 13.61
N ASN A 234 9.29 -0.11 13.56
CA ASN A 234 10.58 0.02 14.22
C ASN A 234 10.44 0.01 15.74
N GLU A 235 9.41 0.65 16.30
CA GLU A 235 9.17 0.64 17.76
C GLU A 235 8.89 -0.78 18.24
N ALA A 236 7.95 -1.47 17.58
CA ALA A 236 7.61 -2.85 17.90
C ALA A 236 8.82 -3.79 17.75
N TRP A 237 9.56 -3.68 16.65
CA TRP A 237 10.72 -4.53 16.40
C TRP A 237 11.87 -4.26 17.36
N THR A 238 12.17 -2.99 17.64
CA THR A 238 13.27 -2.62 18.56
C THR A 238 12.98 -3.11 19.97
N LYS A 239 11.73 -3.04 20.43
CA LYS A 239 11.31 -3.62 21.71
C LYS A 239 11.60 -5.12 21.79
N ASN A 240 11.40 -5.86 20.70
CA ASN A 240 11.57 -7.32 20.66
C ASN A 240 13.01 -7.77 20.33
N ARG A 241 13.81 -6.96 19.61
CA ARG A 241 15.11 -7.37 19.04
C ARG A 241 16.28 -6.45 19.40
N GLY A 242 16.05 -5.35 20.10
CA GLY A 242 17.08 -4.41 20.55
C GLY A 242 17.74 -3.56 19.45
N GLN A 243 17.25 -3.63 18.21
CA GLN A 243 17.76 -2.88 17.07
C GLN A 243 16.64 -2.49 16.11
N PRO A 244 16.78 -1.42 15.30
CA PRO A 244 15.75 -1.00 14.35
C PRO A 244 15.62 -1.97 13.16
N LEU A 245 14.39 -2.13 12.67
CA LEU A 245 14.06 -2.96 11.51
C LEU A 245 14.42 -2.28 10.19
N TYR A 246 14.38 -0.95 10.14
CA TYR A 246 14.72 -0.15 8.98
C TYR A 246 15.30 1.20 9.40
N SER A 247 16.11 1.82 8.55
CA SER A 247 16.62 3.16 8.83
C SER A 247 15.60 4.23 8.40
N ALA A 248 15.00 4.88 9.39
CA ALA A 248 14.14 6.05 9.18
C ALA A 248 14.99 7.33 9.08
N CYS A 249 14.71 8.20 8.11
CA CYS A 249 15.35 9.52 8.12
C CYS A 249 14.52 10.53 8.89
N HIS A 250 15.19 11.31 9.74
CA HIS A 250 14.64 12.52 10.35
C HIS A 250 15.09 13.80 9.60
N ASN A 251 16.15 13.71 8.77
CA ASN A 251 16.77 14.86 8.12
C ASN A 251 16.89 14.72 6.59
N ASP A 252 16.61 15.79 5.86
CA ASP A 252 16.59 15.80 4.39
C ASP A 252 17.96 15.57 3.73
N SER A 253 19.06 15.82 4.45
CA SER A 253 20.44 15.68 3.95
C SER A 253 20.87 14.23 3.68
N MET A 254 20.21 13.24 4.27
CA MET A 254 20.52 11.82 4.04
C MET A 254 19.58 11.14 3.04
N ARG A 255 18.65 11.87 2.40
CA ARG A 255 17.69 11.32 1.44
C ARG A 255 18.39 10.40 0.43
N GLY A 256 18.02 9.13 0.43
CA GLY A 256 18.55 8.09 -0.45
C GLY A 256 19.48 7.06 0.18
N ARG A 257 19.98 7.30 1.42
CA ARG A 257 20.76 6.32 2.20
C ARG A 257 19.91 5.45 3.12
N GLN A 258 18.62 5.73 3.24
CA GLN A 258 17.69 4.95 4.05
C GLN A 258 17.41 3.60 3.42
N SER A 259 17.23 2.56 4.24
CA SER A 259 16.89 1.22 3.76
C SER A 259 15.47 1.20 3.19
N PHE A 260 14.50 1.86 3.84
CA PHE A 260 13.07 1.73 3.52
C PHE A 260 12.43 3.07 3.15
N VAL A 261 12.42 3.46 1.88
CA VAL A 261 11.89 4.76 1.41
C VAL A 261 11.09 4.60 0.13
N PHE A 262 10.28 5.59 -0.25
CA PHE A 262 9.59 5.57 -1.54
C PHE A 262 10.56 5.54 -2.73
N ARG A 263 11.62 6.36 -2.68
CA ARG A 263 12.66 6.48 -3.72
C ARG A 263 13.97 6.95 -3.07
N PRO A 264 15.13 6.71 -3.71
CA PRO A 264 15.36 6.04 -4.99
C PRO A 264 15.29 4.50 -4.89
N ALA A 265 15.15 3.84 -6.04
CA ALA A 265 15.24 2.39 -6.15
C ALA A 265 16.65 1.90 -5.86
N LYS A 266 16.74 0.79 -5.13
CA LYS A 266 17.97 0.12 -4.73
C LYS A 266 18.19 -1.10 -5.60
N PHE A 267 19.44 -1.35 -5.98
CA PHE A 267 19.79 -2.56 -6.72
C PHE A 267 20.04 -3.75 -5.78
N PHE A 268 20.54 -3.50 -4.57
CA PHE A 268 20.88 -4.52 -3.59
C PHE A 268 20.30 -4.24 -2.20
N ALA A 269 19.98 -5.32 -1.49
CA ALA A 269 19.55 -5.35 -0.09
C ALA A 269 20.18 -6.58 0.54
N VAL A 270 21.41 -6.44 1.03
CA VAL A 270 22.22 -7.56 1.56
C VAL A 270 22.70 -7.27 2.98
N TRP A 271 23.08 -6.03 3.27
CA TRP A 271 23.58 -5.60 4.56
C TRP A 271 22.99 -4.21 4.92
N PRO A 272 22.67 -3.93 6.20
CA PRO A 272 22.78 -4.81 7.36
C PRO A 272 21.81 -6.00 7.33
N ARG A 273 22.10 -7.05 8.12
CA ARG A 273 21.19 -8.18 8.34
C ARG A 273 19.98 -7.73 9.15
N GLN A 274 18.89 -8.51 9.09
CA GLN A 274 17.64 -8.19 9.78
C GLN A 274 17.12 -6.77 9.51
N THR A 275 17.25 -6.32 8.25
CA THR A 275 16.87 -4.98 7.83
C THR A 275 15.90 -5.04 6.65
N LEU A 276 14.84 -4.24 6.71
CA LEU A 276 13.90 -4.02 5.62
C LEU A 276 14.41 -2.96 4.65
N PHE A 277 14.29 -3.28 3.37
CA PHE A 277 14.64 -2.44 2.24
C PHE A 277 13.47 -2.23 1.30
N HIS A 278 13.29 -0.99 0.86
CA HIS A 278 12.34 -0.61 -0.19
C HIS A 278 12.80 0.67 -0.91
N PRO A 279 12.57 0.80 -2.23
CA PRO A 279 12.19 -0.27 -3.15
C PRO A 279 13.44 -0.97 -3.70
N VAL A 280 13.41 -2.28 -3.86
CA VAL A 280 14.51 -3.08 -4.45
C VAL A 280 14.14 -3.59 -5.84
N LYS A 281 14.76 -2.99 -6.85
CA LYS A 281 14.46 -3.26 -8.27
C LYS A 281 15.68 -3.86 -8.99
N PRO A 282 15.51 -4.54 -10.14
CA PRO A 282 16.63 -5.06 -10.93
C PRO A 282 17.56 -3.94 -11.40
N ALA A 283 18.82 -4.25 -11.69
CA ALA A 283 19.81 -3.29 -12.19
C ALA A 283 19.30 -2.55 -13.42
N SER A 284 18.67 -3.25 -14.36
CA SER A 284 18.10 -2.66 -15.58
C SER A 284 17.10 -1.55 -15.29
N VAL A 285 16.28 -1.69 -14.25
CA VAL A 285 15.32 -0.67 -13.82
C VAL A 285 16.05 0.49 -13.15
N VAL A 286 16.98 0.20 -12.22
CA VAL A 286 17.76 1.22 -11.50
C VAL A 286 18.57 2.09 -12.48
N LEU A 287 19.25 1.46 -13.44
CA LEU A 287 20.02 2.11 -14.50
C LEU A 287 19.12 3.03 -15.35
N LYS A 288 17.96 2.54 -15.81
CA LYS A 288 16.99 3.36 -16.57
C LYS A 288 16.50 4.59 -15.78
N THR A 289 16.25 4.46 -14.48
CA THR A 289 15.86 5.60 -13.64
C THR A 289 16.99 6.60 -13.39
N ARG A 290 18.26 6.18 -13.44
CA ARG A 290 19.41 7.07 -13.29
C ARG A 290 19.78 7.78 -14.59
N THR A 291 19.60 7.14 -15.75
CA THR A 291 19.94 7.73 -17.06
C THR A 291 18.87 8.70 -17.57
N LYS A 292 17.59 8.49 -17.25
CA LYS A 292 16.48 9.39 -17.66
C LYS A 292 16.71 10.87 -17.33
N PRO A 293 17.05 11.27 -16.08
CA PRO A 293 17.29 12.68 -15.77
C PRO A 293 18.54 13.25 -16.46
N PHE A 294 19.58 12.43 -16.68
CA PHE A 294 20.80 12.87 -17.36
C PHE A 294 20.55 13.15 -18.85
N CYS A 295 19.94 12.20 -19.56
CA CYS A 295 19.57 12.36 -20.97
C CYS A 295 18.56 13.50 -21.15
N MET A 296 17.61 13.68 -20.23
CA MET A 296 16.67 14.81 -20.27
C MET A 296 17.37 16.15 -20.01
N SER A 297 18.33 16.24 -19.09
CA SER A 297 19.08 17.49 -18.86
C SER A 297 19.98 17.87 -20.05
N LEU A 298 20.59 16.88 -20.71
CA LEU A 298 21.41 17.09 -21.89
C LEU A 298 20.53 17.45 -23.09
N PHE A 299 19.39 16.77 -23.25
CA PHE A 299 18.37 17.10 -24.24
C PHE A 299 17.81 18.51 -24.03
N TRP A 300 17.50 18.92 -22.79
CA TRP A 300 17.02 20.26 -22.50
C TRP A 300 18.07 21.32 -22.83
N ARG A 301 19.34 21.13 -22.41
CA ARG A 301 20.46 22.03 -22.73
C ARG A 301 20.74 22.14 -24.22
N VAL A 302 20.67 21.04 -24.96
CA VAL A 302 20.84 21.04 -26.42
C VAL A 302 19.62 21.65 -27.11
N SER A 303 18.41 21.36 -26.62
CA SER A 303 17.17 21.89 -27.21
C SER A 303 17.04 23.40 -27.02
N GLU A 304 17.52 24.00 -25.93
CA GLU A 304 17.48 25.45 -25.73
C GLU A 304 18.21 26.23 -26.84
N GLN A 305 19.13 25.58 -27.56
CA GLN A 305 19.89 26.16 -28.66
C GLN A 305 19.30 25.88 -30.05
N VAL A 306 18.17 25.16 -30.14
CA VAL A 306 17.61 24.70 -31.42
C VAL A 306 16.23 25.34 -31.68
N PRO A 307 15.98 25.90 -32.88
CA PRO A 307 14.69 26.49 -33.24
C PRO A 307 13.52 25.52 -33.05
N ARG A 308 12.38 26.05 -32.59
CA ARG A 308 11.14 25.31 -32.28
C ARG A 308 10.69 24.26 -33.33
N PRO A 309 10.79 24.46 -34.66
CA PRO A 309 10.34 23.45 -35.61
C PRO A 309 11.16 22.15 -35.56
N VAL A 310 12.46 22.22 -35.28
CA VAL A 310 13.34 21.04 -35.22
C VAL A 310 13.08 20.21 -33.95
N LYS A 311 12.67 20.84 -32.84
CA LYS A 311 12.28 20.12 -31.61
C LYS A 311 11.11 19.15 -31.82
N LYS A 312 10.20 19.48 -32.73
CA LYS A 312 9.00 18.69 -33.00
C LYS A 312 9.32 17.39 -33.77
N ILE A 313 10.26 17.48 -34.72
CA ILE A 313 10.75 16.36 -35.52
C ILE A 313 11.58 15.40 -34.67
N VAL A 314 12.44 15.93 -33.80
CA VAL A 314 13.29 15.10 -32.92
C VAL A 314 12.46 14.38 -31.84
N LYS A 315 11.41 15.00 -31.27
CA LYS A 315 10.50 14.30 -30.34
C LYS A 315 9.85 13.07 -30.97
N GLN A 316 9.42 13.18 -32.23
CA GLN A 316 8.84 12.06 -32.97
C GLN A 316 9.86 10.94 -33.26
N LEU A 317 11.12 11.27 -33.52
CA LEU A 317 12.16 10.28 -33.82
C LEU A 317 12.69 9.53 -32.57
N VAL A 318 12.66 10.15 -31.39
CA VAL A 318 13.19 9.56 -30.14
C VAL A 318 12.09 8.87 -29.31
N GLY A 319 10.84 8.86 -29.78
CA GLY A 319 9.71 8.22 -29.11
C GLY A 319 9.33 8.88 -27.78
N LEU A 320 9.34 10.22 -27.75
CA LEU A 320 8.94 11.05 -26.60
C LEU A 320 7.61 11.76 -26.81
#